data_AF-A0A939VQX2-F1
#
_entry.id   AF-A0A939VQX2-F1
#
_cell.length_a   1.000
_cell.length_b   1.000
_cell.length_c   1.000
_cell.angle_alpha   90.00
_cell.angle_beta   90.00
_cell.angle_gamma   90.00
#
_symmetry.space_group_name_H-M   'P 1'
#
loop_
_entity.id
_entity.type
_entity.pdbx_description
1 polymer ?
#
loop_
_entity_poly.entity_id
_entity_poly.type
_entity_poly.pdbx_seq_one_letter_code
_entity_poly.pdbx_strand_id
1 'polypeptide(L)'
;MSYKKVEDIYWDKVLEQSNQVVLLTKKWSDEDLLYPYSDLDLRIITQDNIDFFELNEKLYKAHCNTVMEVEDGERILEHPAGFMYKVSECVGNEVYKIDFVKTSFVNGDEDLFIRAKSSLDPKEIDKGWLESFYNKRYKRFTMKYEYKYKDQAKNKIFEKYCIVWHYYIPCVYALQCMVSGINFTNKIDRDWYSPEFQKKIEDFKHGIVPKEEPEELIREVDAELGKLVQKYSINWHIKDSKVGYEAKYMLRTRISRLLFYLYPVNSIDTMYLQQRECGELNSIFQFYKENTAGKIWDSFLLILNDDCSVSKKLGNVLTFWERNREEMEYIMQR
;
A
#
# COMPACT_ATOMS: atom_id res chain seq x y z
N MET A 1 4.97 -15.96 18.33
CA MET A 1 3.68 -15.26 18.19
C MET A 1 3.25 -15.34 16.71
N SER A 2 1.98 -15.14 16.34
CA SER A 2 1.49 -15.23 14.94
C SER A 2 0.49 -14.11 14.64
N TYR A 3 0.29 -13.76 13.36
CA TYR A 3 -0.71 -12.74 12.96
C TYR A 3 -2.10 -13.05 13.49
N LYS A 4 -2.56 -14.30 13.38
CA LYS A 4 -3.87 -14.70 13.88
C LYS A 4 -4.02 -14.42 15.39
N LYS A 5 -2.97 -14.67 16.18
CA LYS A 5 -3.00 -14.35 17.61
C LYS A 5 -3.05 -12.85 17.87
N VAL A 6 -2.32 -12.04 17.08
CA VAL A 6 -2.38 -10.57 17.19
C VAL A 6 -3.77 -10.04 16.82
N GLU A 7 -4.37 -10.59 15.76
CA GLU A 7 -5.72 -10.27 15.31
C GLU A 7 -6.77 -10.57 16.37
N ASP A 8 -6.69 -11.74 17.02
CA ASP A 8 -7.63 -12.13 18.07
C ASP A 8 -7.51 -11.21 19.29
N ILE A 9 -6.28 -10.91 19.73
CA ILE A 9 -6.05 -9.94 20.83
C ILE A 9 -6.59 -8.56 20.45
N TYR A 10 -6.29 -8.08 19.23
CA TYR A 10 -6.74 -6.77 18.77
C TYR A 10 -8.26 -6.68 18.73
N TRP A 11 -8.93 -7.74 18.26
CA TRP A 11 -10.37 -7.83 18.23
C TRP A 11 -10.99 -7.74 19.63
N ASP A 12 -10.46 -8.48 20.60
CA ASP A 12 -10.91 -8.43 21.98
C ASP A 12 -10.75 -7.01 22.55
N LYS A 13 -9.59 -6.36 22.34
CA LYS A 13 -9.39 -4.95 22.75
C LYS A 13 -10.37 -4.00 22.07
N VAL A 14 -10.71 -4.22 20.81
CA VAL A 14 -11.70 -3.38 20.11
C VAL A 14 -13.08 -3.54 20.75
N LEU A 15 -13.51 -4.77 21.04
CA LEU A 15 -14.81 -5.04 21.66
C LEU A 15 -14.92 -4.52 23.09
N GLU A 16 -13.81 -4.49 23.85
CA GLU A 16 -13.75 -3.82 25.15
C GLU A 16 -14.02 -2.31 25.05
N GLN A 17 -13.64 -1.68 23.93
CA GLN A 17 -13.80 -0.23 23.74
C GLN A 17 -15.13 0.14 23.05
N SER A 18 -15.63 -0.71 22.13
CA SER A 18 -16.82 -0.40 21.35
C SER A 18 -17.53 -1.65 20.78
N ASN A 19 -18.82 -1.76 21.06
CA ASN A 19 -19.73 -2.74 20.42
C ASN A 19 -20.29 -2.26 19.06
N GLN A 20 -19.87 -1.07 18.60
CA GLN A 20 -20.31 -0.52 17.31
C GLN A 20 -19.49 -1.06 16.14
N VAL A 21 -18.35 -1.71 16.42
CA VAL A 21 -17.56 -2.43 15.41
C VAL A 21 -18.20 -3.80 15.20
N VAL A 22 -18.60 -4.06 13.95
CA VAL A 22 -19.33 -5.27 13.57
C VAL A 22 -18.40 -6.29 12.91
N LEU A 23 -17.37 -5.79 12.23
CA LEU A 23 -16.41 -6.62 11.51
C LEU A 23 -15.02 -6.01 11.62
N LEU A 24 -14.04 -6.88 11.85
CA LEU A 24 -12.62 -6.60 11.64
C LEU A 24 -12.15 -7.32 10.39
N THR A 25 -11.39 -6.61 9.58
CA THR A 25 -10.80 -7.09 8.33
C THR A 25 -9.35 -6.65 8.25
N LYS A 26 -8.60 -7.24 7.32
CA LYS A 26 -7.25 -6.82 6.98
C LYS A 26 -7.10 -6.66 5.49
N LYS A 27 -6.18 -5.79 5.10
CA LYS A 27 -5.77 -5.68 3.70
C LYS A 27 -4.75 -6.80 3.45
N TRP A 28 -4.97 -7.56 2.39
CA TRP A 28 -4.23 -8.77 2.01
C TRP A 28 -4.60 -10.04 2.78
N SER A 29 -4.26 -11.19 2.19
CA SER A 29 -4.45 -12.50 2.80
C SER A 29 -3.23 -12.89 3.65
N ASP A 30 -3.36 -13.92 4.48
CA ASP A 30 -2.21 -14.43 5.27
C ASP A 30 -1.04 -14.89 4.39
N GLU A 31 -1.31 -15.34 3.17
CA GLU A 31 -0.27 -15.77 2.23
C GLU A 31 0.58 -14.61 1.72
N ASP A 32 0.02 -13.41 1.73
CA ASP A 32 0.62 -12.14 1.28
C ASP A 32 1.32 -11.37 2.42
N LEU A 33 1.26 -11.89 3.64
CA LEU A 33 1.86 -11.28 4.83
C LEU A 33 3.04 -12.10 5.33
N LEU A 34 4.02 -11.42 5.92
CA LEU A 34 5.24 -12.01 6.43
C LEU A 34 5.46 -11.62 7.89
N TYR A 35 5.19 -12.53 8.81
CA TYR A 35 5.38 -12.30 10.24
C TYR A 35 6.88 -12.19 10.61
N PRO A 36 7.29 -11.26 11.49
CA PRO A 36 6.56 -10.11 12.03
C PRO A 36 6.71 -8.84 11.18
N TYR A 37 7.24 -8.95 9.96
CA TYR A 37 7.70 -7.82 9.16
C TYR A 37 6.62 -7.10 8.35
N SER A 38 5.48 -7.71 8.06
CA SER A 38 4.33 -7.02 7.44
C SER A 38 3.45 -6.34 8.50
N ASP A 39 2.94 -5.17 8.15
CA ASP A 39 1.83 -4.53 8.85
C ASP A 39 0.53 -5.27 8.53
N LEU A 40 -0.33 -5.47 9.53
CA LEU A 40 -1.64 -6.10 9.34
C LEU A 40 -2.64 -5.20 8.60
N ASP A 41 -2.36 -3.89 8.56
CA ASP A 41 -3.12 -2.91 7.76
C ASP A 41 -4.66 -3.07 7.99
N LEU A 42 -5.04 -3.17 9.27
CA LEU A 42 -6.39 -3.54 9.74
C LEU A 42 -7.45 -2.50 9.36
N ARG A 43 -8.68 -2.95 9.13
CA ARG A 43 -9.83 -2.12 8.76
C ARG A 43 -11.12 -2.63 9.43
N ILE A 44 -12.01 -1.72 9.80
CA ILE A 44 -13.27 -2.05 10.48
C ILE A 44 -14.52 -1.72 9.66
N ILE A 45 -15.59 -2.51 9.85
CA ILE A 45 -16.95 -2.14 9.45
C ILE A 45 -17.78 -1.88 10.70
N THR A 46 -18.58 -0.83 10.67
CA THR A 46 -19.34 -0.36 11.83
C THR A 46 -20.83 -0.32 11.58
N GLN A 47 -21.60 -0.19 12.67
CA GLN A 47 -23.00 0.23 12.62
C GLN A 47 -23.18 1.60 11.93
N ASP A 48 -24.41 1.92 11.53
CA ASP A 48 -24.69 3.11 10.71
C ASP A 48 -24.63 4.44 11.47
N ASN A 49 -25.04 4.43 12.74
CA ASN A 49 -25.16 5.62 13.59
C ASN A 49 -23.97 5.70 14.55
N ILE A 50 -22.81 6.09 14.02
CA ILE A 50 -21.59 6.23 14.82
C ILE A 50 -21.09 7.67 14.85
N ASP A 51 -20.56 8.07 16.00
CA ASP A 51 -19.66 9.20 16.10
C ASP A 51 -18.25 8.72 15.74
N PHE A 52 -17.76 9.16 14.59
CA PHE A 52 -16.44 8.78 14.09
C PHE A 52 -15.31 9.27 14.98
N PHE A 53 -15.45 10.44 15.62
CA PHE A 53 -14.39 10.98 16.47
C PHE A 53 -14.27 10.16 17.74
N GLU A 54 -15.39 9.89 18.40
CA GLU A 54 -15.43 9.07 19.61
C GLU A 54 -14.94 7.63 19.33
N LEU A 55 -15.41 7.03 18.23
CA LEU A 55 -14.96 5.69 17.83
C LEU A 55 -13.46 5.70 17.55
N ASN A 56 -12.94 6.75 16.93
CA ASN A 56 -11.53 6.84 16.62
C ASN A 56 -10.63 6.84 17.87
N GLU A 57 -11.03 7.59 18.91
CA GLU A 57 -10.31 7.59 20.19
C GLU A 57 -10.34 6.21 20.86
N LYS A 58 -11.50 5.53 20.79
CA LYS A 58 -11.66 4.15 21.29
C LYS A 58 -10.76 3.16 20.56
N LEU A 59 -10.69 3.23 19.23
CA LEU A 59 -9.79 2.39 18.42
C LEU A 59 -8.33 2.67 18.71
N TYR A 60 -7.95 3.94 18.90
CA TYR A 60 -6.59 4.29 19.29
C TYR A 60 -6.22 3.69 20.65
N LYS A 61 -7.11 3.70 21.64
CA LYS A 61 -6.90 3.03 22.94
C LYS A 61 -6.72 1.51 22.77
N ALA A 62 -7.62 0.85 22.02
CA ALA A 62 -7.51 -0.58 21.72
C ALA A 62 -6.17 -0.92 21.05
N HIS A 63 -5.75 -0.09 20.10
CA HIS A 63 -4.49 -0.22 19.40
C HIS A 63 -3.29 -0.11 20.34
N CYS A 64 -3.19 0.96 21.12
CA CYS A 64 -2.09 1.14 22.08
C CYS A 64 -2.02 -0.02 23.08
N ASN A 65 -3.16 -0.48 23.60
CA ASN A 65 -3.22 -1.62 24.51
C ASN A 65 -2.70 -2.91 23.85
N THR A 66 -3.06 -3.15 22.59
CA THR A 66 -2.59 -4.33 21.85
C THR A 66 -1.10 -4.26 21.57
N VAL A 67 -0.60 -3.09 21.13
CA VAL A 67 0.83 -2.88 20.85
C VAL A 67 1.68 -3.14 22.09
N MET A 68 1.23 -2.71 23.27
CA MET A 68 1.95 -2.96 24.54
C MET A 68 1.93 -4.45 24.97
N GLU A 69 0.93 -5.22 24.55
CA GLU A 69 0.75 -6.62 24.94
C GLU A 69 1.46 -7.59 23.99
N VAL A 70 1.64 -7.21 22.73
CA VAL A 70 2.13 -8.07 21.66
C VAL A 70 3.62 -7.84 21.39
N GLU A 71 4.39 -8.92 21.35
CA GLU A 71 5.77 -8.92 20.84
C GLU A 71 5.79 -8.47 19.37
N ASP A 72 6.69 -7.54 19.03
CA ASP A 72 6.72 -6.83 17.74
C ASP A 72 5.44 -6.04 17.41
N GLY A 73 4.61 -5.73 18.42
CA GLY A 73 3.33 -5.05 18.25
C GLY A 73 3.45 -3.72 17.50
N GLU A 74 4.50 -2.95 17.75
CA GLU A 74 4.77 -1.67 17.05
C GLU A 74 4.98 -1.85 15.55
N ARG A 75 5.59 -2.96 15.13
CA ARG A 75 5.82 -3.26 13.72
C ARG A 75 4.55 -3.80 13.06
N ILE A 76 3.92 -4.77 13.70
CA ILE A 76 2.76 -5.48 13.18
C ILE A 76 1.54 -4.56 13.09
N LEU A 77 1.41 -3.64 14.06
CA LEU A 77 0.35 -2.63 14.16
C LEU A 77 1.00 -1.24 14.05
N GLU A 78 1.45 -0.89 12.84
CA GLU A 78 2.04 0.44 12.58
C GLU A 78 1.02 1.58 12.75
N HIS A 79 -0.26 1.27 12.56
CA HIS A 79 -1.35 2.23 12.72
C HIS A 79 -2.61 1.56 13.28
N PRO A 80 -3.52 2.33 13.92
CA PRO A 80 -4.84 1.84 14.31
C PRO A 80 -5.64 1.32 13.13
N ALA A 81 -6.61 0.45 13.40
CA ALA A 81 -7.53 -0.03 12.37
C ALA A 81 -8.29 1.15 11.75
N GLY A 82 -8.19 1.26 10.42
CA GLY A 82 -8.87 2.31 9.67
C GLY A 82 -10.36 2.03 9.50
N PHE A 83 -11.16 3.08 9.41
CA PHE A 83 -12.57 2.92 9.05
C PHE A 83 -12.71 2.43 7.60
N MET A 84 -13.41 1.31 7.40
CA MET A 84 -13.70 0.80 6.06
C MET A 84 -15.06 1.26 5.59
N TYR A 85 -16.16 0.67 6.10
CA TYR A 85 -17.54 0.85 5.65
C TYR A 85 -18.53 0.86 6.81
N LYS A 86 -19.74 1.39 6.57
CA LYS A 86 -20.90 1.12 7.42
C LYS A 86 -21.62 -0.15 6.93
N VAL A 87 -22.41 -0.78 7.80
CA VAL A 87 -23.25 -1.94 7.41
C VAL A 87 -24.16 -1.59 6.23
N SER A 88 -24.85 -0.43 6.26
CA SER A 88 -25.71 -0.01 5.14
C SER A 88 -24.96 0.18 3.83
N GLU A 89 -23.71 0.67 3.87
CA GLU A 89 -22.86 0.83 2.68
C GLU A 89 -22.48 -0.54 2.08
N CYS A 90 -22.31 -1.56 2.92
CA CYS A 90 -22.02 -2.93 2.50
C CYS A 90 -23.23 -3.61 1.86
N VAL A 91 -24.42 -3.45 2.47
CA VAL A 91 -25.67 -4.05 1.98
C VAL A 91 -26.24 -3.31 0.78
N GLY A 92 -26.02 -2.00 0.68
CA GLY A 92 -26.50 -1.15 -0.43
C GLY A 92 -25.63 -1.20 -1.69
N ASN A 93 -24.63 -2.09 -1.74
CA ASN A 93 -23.66 -2.19 -2.84
C ASN A 93 -22.91 -0.86 -3.10
N GLU A 94 -22.62 -0.09 -2.04
CA GLU A 94 -21.77 1.12 -2.12
C GLU A 94 -20.28 0.80 -1.89
N VAL A 95 -19.93 -0.49 -1.92
CA VAL A 95 -18.58 -0.99 -1.74
C VAL A 95 -17.75 -0.74 -2.99
N TYR A 96 -16.61 -0.06 -2.82
CA TYR A 96 -15.70 0.15 -3.94
C TYR A 96 -14.86 -1.11 -4.17
N LYS A 97 -15.14 -1.79 -5.28
CA LYS A 97 -14.55 -3.08 -5.66
C LYS A 97 -13.03 -3.10 -5.57
N ILE A 98 -12.37 -2.07 -6.09
CA ILE A 98 -10.90 -2.02 -6.18
C ILE A 98 -10.25 -2.09 -4.78
N ASP A 99 -10.90 -1.55 -3.76
CA ASP A 99 -10.44 -1.56 -2.38
C ASP A 99 -10.82 -2.87 -1.67
N PHE A 100 -12.08 -3.28 -1.78
CA PHE A 100 -12.62 -4.43 -1.02
C PHE A 100 -12.20 -5.80 -1.55
N VAL A 101 -11.85 -5.91 -2.84
CA VAL A 101 -11.45 -7.19 -3.45
C VAL A 101 -10.17 -7.78 -2.82
N LYS A 102 -9.33 -6.91 -2.24
CA LYS A 102 -8.07 -7.25 -1.55
C LYS A 102 -8.24 -7.46 -0.05
N THR A 103 -9.47 -7.37 0.44
CA THR A 103 -9.78 -7.48 1.87
C THR A 103 -10.04 -8.93 2.24
N SER A 104 -9.46 -9.31 3.38
CA SER A 104 -9.64 -10.60 4.02
C SER A 104 -10.41 -10.43 5.33
N PHE A 105 -11.25 -11.42 5.61
CA PHE A 105 -11.96 -11.53 6.89
C PHE A 105 -10.97 -11.77 8.03
N VAL A 106 -11.22 -11.16 9.19
CA VAL A 106 -10.46 -11.42 10.42
C VAL A 106 -11.38 -11.92 11.53
N ASN A 107 -12.41 -11.14 11.89
CA ASN A 107 -13.36 -11.49 12.95
C ASN A 107 -14.68 -10.67 12.82
N GLY A 108 -15.75 -11.10 13.50
CA GLY A 108 -17.06 -10.44 13.52
C GLY A 108 -18.12 -11.12 12.62
N ASP A 109 -18.98 -10.33 11.98
CA ASP A 109 -20.08 -10.81 11.13
C ASP A 109 -19.58 -11.34 9.76
N GLU A 110 -19.27 -12.63 9.69
CA GLU A 110 -18.80 -13.30 8.48
C GLU A 110 -19.84 -13.27 7.34
N ASP A 111 -21.13 -13.38 7.66
CA ASP A 111 -22.20 -13.32 6.65
C ASP A 111 -22.24 -11.96 5.97
N LEU A 112 -22.06 -10.86 6.73
CA LEU A 112 -21.94 -9.52 6.17
C LEU A 112 -20.74 -9.42 5.23
N PHE A 113 -19.59 -9.98 5.61
CA PHE A 113 -18.41 -9.99 4.76
C PHE A 113 -18.63 -10.75 3.45
N ILE A 114 -19.22 -11.96 3.51
CA ILE A 114 -19.53 -12.78 2.34
C ILE A 114 -20.52 -12.05 1.43
N ARG A 115 -21.57 -11.44 1.97
CA ARG A 115 -22.53 -10.65 1.19
C ARG A 115 -21.85 -9.46 0.50
N ALA A 116 -21.06 -8.68 1.23
CA ALA A 116 -20.34 -7.53 0.70
C ALA A 116 -19.38 -7.94 -0.43
N LYS A 117 -18.67 -9.07 -0.27
CA LYS A 117 -17.74 -9.61 -1.28
C LYS A 117 -18.47 -10.17 -2.50
N SER A 118 -19.64 -10.75 -2.31
CA SER A 118 -20.49 -11.26 -3.40
C SER A 118 -21.14 -10.13 -4.22
N SER A 119 -21.37 -8.97 -3.59
CA SER A 119 -21.94 -7.79 -4.25
C SER A 119 -20.94 -6.94 -5.04
N LEU A 120 -19.69 -7.39 -5.20
CA LEU A 120 -18.64 -6.67 -5.95
C LEU A 120 -18.82 -6.73 -7.47
N ASP A 121 -20.07 -6.75 -7.93
CA ASP A 121 -20.39 -6.65 -9.34
C ASP A 121 -19.81 -5.36 -9.93
N PRO A 122 -19.36 -5.38 -11.19
CA PRO A 122 -18.85 -4.19 -11.85
C PRO A 122 -20.02 -3.20 -12.06
N LYS A 123 -20.26 -2.32 -11.08
CA LYS A 123 -21.01 -1.10 -11.33
C LYS A 123 -20.16 -0.22 -12.24
N GLU A 124 -20.77 0.35 -13.28
CA GLU A 124 -20.16 1.50 -13.95
C GLU A 124 -19.92 2.57 -12.89
N ILE A 125 -18.65 2.88 -12.66
CA ILE A 125 -18.26 3.89 -11.70
C ILE A 125 -18.57 5.23 -12.37
N ASP A 126 -19.75 5.77 -12.08
CA ASP A 126 -20.05 7.15 -12.43
C ASP A 126 -19.14 8.08 -11.64
N LYS A 127 -18.57 9.07 -12.33
CA LYS A 127 -17.69 10.08 -11.75
C LYS A 127 -18.37 10.85 -10.60
N GLY A 128 -19.68 11.11 -10.72
CA GLY A 128 -20.47 11.75 -9.67
C GLY A 128 -20.63 10.89 -8.41
N TRP A 129 -20.88 9.58 -8.59
CA TRP A 129 -20.87 8.63 -7.48
C TRP A 129 -19.50 8.56 -6.80
N LEU A 130 -18.43 8.57 -7.60
CA LEU A 130 -17.06 8.46 -7.11
C LEU A 130 -16.61 9.69 -6.31
N GLU A 131 -16.91 10.91 -6.80
CA GLU A 131 -16.68 12.15 -6.05
C GLU A 131 -17.49 12.18 -4.74
N SER A 132 -18.73 11.69 -4.76
CA SER A 132 -19.58 11.55 -3.56
C SER A 132 -19.00 10.54 -2.57
N PHE A 133 -18.56 9.37 -3.06
CA PHE A 133 -17.88 8.34 -2.29
C PHE A 133 -16.62 8.91 -1.60
N TYR A 134 -15.81 9.68 -2.33
CA TYR A 134 -14.61 10.32 -1.77
C TYR A 134 -14.93 11.40 -0.75
N ASN A 135 -15.87 12.31 -1.04
CA ASN A 135 -16.23 13.38 -0.09
C ASN A 135 -16.80 12.81 1.21
N LYS A 136 -17.56 11.71 1.14
CA LYS A 136 -18.07 10.99 2.32
C LYS A 136 -16.95 10.35 3.15
N ARG A 137 -15.87 9.88 2.51
CA ARG A 137 -14.80 9.09 3.14
C ARG A 137 -13.54 9.88 3.51
N TYR A 138 -13.20 10.94 2.80
CA TYR A 138 -11.97 11.71 3.00
C TYR A 138 -11.82 12.15 4.46
N LYS A 139 -12.89 12.69 5.06
CA LYS A 139 -12.92 13.08 6.48
C LYS A 139 -12.63 11.92 7.45
N ARG A 140 -13.01 10.69 7.09
CA ARG A 140 -12.80 9.48 7.92
C ARG A 140 -11.35 8.99 7.84
N PHE A 141 -10.69 9.15 6.69
CA PHE A 141 -9.30 8.71 6.47
C PHE A 141 -8.23 9.76 6.82
N THR A 142 -8.59 11.06 6.88
CA THR A 142 -7.64 12.13 7.17
C THR A 142 -7.46 12.42 8.67
N MET A 143 -8.06 11.62 9.55
CA MET A 143 -7.81 11.75 10.98
C MET A 143 -6.37 11.32 11.27
N LYS A 144 -5.51 12.30 11.49
CA LYS A 144 -4.08 12.08 11.76
C LYS A 144 -3.93 11.43 13.14
N TYR A 145 -3.28 10.28 13.17
CA TYR A 145 -2.71 9.73 14.40
C TYR A 145 -1.26 10.18 14.48
N GLU A 146 -0.91 10.93 15.52
CA GLU A 146 0.51 11.14 15.87
C GLU A 146 0.98 9.91 16.66
N TYR A 147 1.23 8.80 15.98
CA TYR A 147 1.92 7.67 16.60
C TYR A 147 3.42 7.96 16.66
N LYS A 148 3.98 8.01 17.88
CA LYS A 148 5.34 8.48 18.19
C LYS A 148 6.28 7.36 18.62
N TYR A 149 6.24 6.20 17.96
CA TYR A 149 7.29 5.19 18.11
C TYR A 149 7.83 4.79 16.73
N LYS A 150 9.11 5.13 16.52
CA LYS A 150 9.90 4.85 15.31
C LYS A 150 11.17 4.09 15.69
N ASP A 151 11.10 3.16 16.63
CA ASP A 151 12.24 2.26 16.82
C ASP A 151 12.13 1.13 15.80
N GLN A 152 12.46 1.45 14.55
CA GLN A 152 12.79 0.45 13.55
C GLN A 152 14.09 -0.20 14.03
N ALA A 153 13.96 -1.24 14.85
CA ALA A 153 15.08 -2.08 15.21
C ALA A 153 15.83 -2.42 13.91
N LYS A 154 17.12 -2.08 13.88
CA LYS A 154 18.07 -2.27 12.77
C LYS A 154 18.28 -3.75 12.48
N ASN A 155 17.22 -4.43 12.05
CA ASN A 155 17.25 -5.83 11.71
C ASN A 155 17.57 -5.96 10.23
N LYS A 156 18.72 -6.56 9.91
CA LYS A 156 19.13 -6.82 8.52
C LYS A 156 18.09 -7.64 7.74
N ILE A 157 17.28 -8.46 8.41
CA ILE A 157 16.17 -9.18 7.78
C ILE A 157 15.09 -8.21 7.33
N PHE A 158 14.76 -7.21 8.15
CA PHE A 158 13.72 -6.24 7.84
C PHE A 158 14.08 -5.38 6.64
N GLU A 159 15.34 -4.92 6.55
CA GLU A 159 15.83 -4.16 5.39
C GLU A 159 15.71 -4.98 4.08
N LYS A 160 16.18 -6.23 4.09
CA LYS A 160 16.09 -7.11 2.93
C LYS A 160 14.65 -7.51 2.60
N TYR A 161 13.81 -7.68 3.62
CA TYR A 161 12.38 -7.86 3.47
C TYR A 161 11.75 -6.67 2.76
N CYS A 162 12.08 -5.44 3.16
CA CYS A 162 11.51 -4.23 2.56
C CYS A 162 11.78 -4.18 1.05
N ILE A 163 12.97 -4.60 0.62
CA ILE A 163 13.31 -4.71 -0.80
C ILE A 163 12.40 -5.71 -1.51
N VAL A 164 12.20 -6.91 -0.98
CA VAL A 164 11.33 -7.90 -1.64
C VAL A 164 9.86 -7.49 -1.58
N TRP A 165 9.36 -7.10 -0.41
CA TRP A 165 7.93 -6.90 -0.16
C TRP A 165 7.38 -5.53 -0.54
N HIS A 166 8.20 -4.48 -0.48
CA HIS A 166 7.79 -3.11 -0.80
C HIS A 166 8.37 -2.61 -2.13
N TYR A 167 9.38 -3.28 -2.69
CA TYR A 167 9.92 -2.96 -4.02
C TYR A 167 9.58 -4.04 -5.07
N TYR A 168 10.10 -5.24 -4.95
CA TYR A 168 9.98 -6.25 -6.00
C TYR A 168 8.56 -6.76 -6.23
N ILE A 169 7.90 -7.30 -5.20
CA ILE A 169 6.56 -7.87 -5.30
C ILE A 169 5.56 -6.83 -5.86
N PRO A 170 5.51 -5.57 -5.37
CA PRO A 170 4.65 -4.54 -5.95
C PRO A 170 4.93 -4.24 -7.42
N CYS A 171 6.19 -4.27 -7.86
CA CYS A 171 6.55 -4.06 -9.27
C CYS A 171 6.06 -5.22 -10.15
N VAL A 172 6.23 -6.47 -9.71
CA VAL A 172 5.70 -7.65 -10.42
C VAL A 172 4.18 -7.60 -10.45
N TYR A 173 3.53 -7.27 -9.35
CA TYR A 173 2.08 -7.11 -9.27
C TYR A 173 1.56 -6.05 -10.26
N ALA A 174 2.23 -4.89 -10.34
CA ALA A 174 1.86 -3.84 -11.29
C ALA A 174 2.04 -4.32 -12.74
N LEU A 175 3.16 -5.00 -13.03
CA LEU A 175 3.41 -5.60 -14.33
C LEU A 175 2.33 -6.61 -14.71
N GLN A 176 1.97 -7.49 -13.77
CA GLN A 176 0.92 -8.49 -13.92
C GLN A 176 -0.42 -7.84 -14.28
N CYS A 177 -0.80 -6.78 -13.57
CA CYS A 177 -2.02 -6.03 -13.83
C CYS A 177 -2.00 -5.38 -15.22
N MET A 178 -0.86 -4.84 -15.66
CA MET A 178 -0.72 -4.23 -16.98
C MET A 178 -0.80 -5.27 -18.12
N VAL A 179 -0.18 -6.44 -17.95
CA VAL A 179 -0.18 -7.48 -19.00
C VAL A 179 -1.55 -8.15 -19.12
N SER A 180 -2.17 -8.49 -17.99
CA SER A 180 -3.45 -9.20 -17.98
C SER A 180 -4.66 -8.28 -18.17
N GLY A 181 -4.50 -7.00 -17.87
CA GLY A 181 -5.59 -6.04 -17.78
C GLY A 181 -6.57 -6.31 -16.63
N ILE A 182 -6.15 -7.04 -15.59
CA ILE A 182 -6.96 -7.43 -14.44
C ILE A 182 -6.29 -6.95 -13.15
N ASN A 183 -7.10 -6.47 -12.20
CA ASN A 183 -6.65 -6.17 -10.83
C ASN A 183 -6.72 -7.45 -9.98
N PHE A 184 -5.57 -8.02 -9.62
CA PHE A 184 -5.52 -9.28 -8.86
C PHE A 184 -5.88 -9.10 -7.39
N THR A 185 -6.45 -10.15 -6.81
CA THR A 185 -6.81 -10.24 -5.39
C THR A 185 -5.59 -10.44 -4.50
N ASN A 186 -4.61 -11.22 -4.97
CA ASN A 186 -3.44 -11.61 -4.22
C ASN A 186 -2.24 -10.78 -4.66
N LYS A 187 -1.34 -10.51 -3.73
CA LYS A 187 -0.11 -9.76 -3.99
C LYS A 187 0.95 -10.67 -4.62
N ILE A 188 0.91 -11.96 -4.31
CA ILE A 188 1.84 -12.98 -4.80
C ILE A 188 1.08 -13.95 -5.72
N ASP A 189 1.41 -13.92 -7.01
CA ASP A 189 1.12 -15.00 -7.95
C ASP A 189 2.42 -15.71 -8.32
N ARG A 190 2.60 -16.94 -7.83
CA ARG A 190 3.84 -17.72 -7.99
C ARG A 190 4.24 -17.89 -9.46
N ASP A 191 3.30 -17.89 -10.40
CA ASP A 191 3.59 -18.07 -11.82
C ASP A 191 4.37 -16.89 -12.43
N TRP A 192 4.41 -15.75 -11.74
CA TRP A 192 5.08 -14.54 -12.20
C TRP A 192 6.50 -14.35 -11.66
N TYR A 193 6.91 -15.14 -10.66
CA TYR A 193 8.22 -15.02 -10.03
C TYR A 193 9.14 -16.17 -10.45
N SER A 194 10.43 -15.87 -10.63
CA SER A 194 11.44 -16.92 -10.82
C SER A 194 11.49 -17.89 -9.64
N PRO A 195 11.87 -19.16 -9.86
CA PRO A 195 12.09 -20.12 -8.78
C PRO A 195 13.03 -19.60 -7.69
N GLU A 196 14.05 -18.82 -8.07
CA GLU A 196 15.00 -18.19 -7.17
C GLU A 196 14.31 -17.22 -6.20
N PHE A 197 13.43 -16.34 -6.71
CA PHE A 197 12.73 -15.38 -5.86
C PHE A 197 11.56 -15.98 -5.07
N GLN A 198 10.89 -17.01 -5.61
CA GLN A 198 9.94 -17.79 -4.84
C GLN A 198 10.62 -18.41 -3.61
N LYS A 199 11.83 -18.96 -3.79
CA LYS A 199 12.61 -19.48 -2.67
C LYS A 199 12.96 -18.40 -1.66
N LYS A 200 13.37 -17.19 -2.10
CA LYS A 200 13.65 -16.07 -1.18
C LYS A 200 12.42 -15.68 -0.35
N ILE A 201 11.24 -15.62 -0.97
CA ILE A 201 9.98 -15.36 -0.27
C ILE A 201 9.72 -16.43 0.81
N GLU A 202 9.92 -17.70 0.49
CA GLU A 202 9.76 -18.78 1.46
C GLU A 202 10.84 -18.76 2.55
N ASP A 203 12.09 -18.48 2.21
CA ASP A 203 13.19 -18.32 3.18
C ASP A 203 12.85 -17.23 4.20
N PHE A 204 12.33 -16.07 3.74
CA PHE A 204 11.83 -15.02 4.62
C PHE A 204 10.70 -15.50 5.54
N LYS A 205 9.75 -16.30 5.02
CA LYS A 205 8.65 -16.90 5.83
C LYS A 205 9.16 -17.80 6.95
N HIS A 206 10.34 -18.37 6.79
CA HIS A 206 11.01 -19.18 7.82
C HIS A 206 12.02 -18.38 8.66
N GLY A 207 12.08 -17.05 8.51
CA GLY A 207 12.99 -16.18 9.25
C GLY A 207 14.45 -16.29 8.80
N ILE A 208 14.70 -16.82 7.61
CA ILE A 208 16.05 -16.99 7.06
C ILE A 208 16.48 -15.68 6.40
N VAL A 209 17.62 -15.16 6.85
CA VAL A 209 18.19 -13.92 6.30
C VAL A 209 18.86 -14.25 4.96
N PRO A 210 18.51 -13.56 3.85
CA PRO A 210 19.29 -13.65 2.62
C PRO A 210 20.75 -13.26 2.89
N LYS A 211 21.68 -13.90 2.18
CA LYS A 211 23.13 -13.67 2.37
C LYS A 211 23.57 -12.39 1.69
N GLU A 212 22.92 -12.04 0.59
CA GLU A 212 23.18 -10.90 -0.28
C GLU A 212 23.04 -9.60 0.52
N GLU A 213 24.01 -8.71 0.45
CA GLU A 213 23.83 -7.36 1.00
C GLU A 213 22.71 -6.64 0.23
N PRO A 214 22.05 -5.64 0.83
CA PRO A 214 20.94 -4.91 0.22
C PRO A 214 21.23 -4.51 -1.24
N GLU A 215 22.45 -4.00 -1.54
CA GLU A 215 23.00 -3.61 -2.86
C GLU A 215 22.94 -4.70 -3.93
N GLU A 216 23.16 -5.93 -3.53
CA GLU A 216 23.15 -7.08 -4.40
C GLU A 216 21.72 -7.57 -4.63
N LEU A 217 20.92 -7.65 -3.56
CA LEU A 217 19.52 -8.06 -3.66
C LEU A 217 18.71 -7.16 -4.60
N ILE A 218 18.92 -5.84 -4.57
CA ILE A 218 18.24 -4.94 -5.50
C ILE A 218 18.69 -5.17 -6.94
N ARG A 219 19.99 -5.37 -7.19
CA ARG A 219 20.47 -5.61 -8.55
C ARG A 219 19.86 -6.88 -9.14
N GLU A 220 19.66 -7.90 -8.32
CA GLU A 220 18.94 -9.11 -8.72
C GLU A 220 17.47 -8.84 -9.03
N VAL A 221 16.77 -8.09 -8.16
CA VAL A 221 15.39 -7.65 -8.38
C VAL A 221 15.25 -6.88 -9.69
N ASP A 222 16.11 -5.89 -9.93
CA ASP A 222 16.09 -5.05 -11.13
C ASP A 222 16.33 -5.88 -12.39
N ALA A 223 17.30 -6.80 -12.35
CA ALA A 223 17.60 -7.68 -13.47
C ALA A 223 16.42 -8.61 -13.80
N GLU A 224 15.69 -9.09 -12.80
CA GLU A 224 14.52 -9.94 -13.02
C GLU A 224 13.32 -9.15 -13.54
N LEU A 225 13.03 -7.98 -12.96
CA LEU A 225 12.00 -7.08 -13.48
C LEU A 225 12.28 -6.73 -14.95
N GLY A 226 13.54 -6.46 -15.30
CA GLY A 226 13.96 -6.21 -16.69
C GLY A 226 13.66 -7.39 -17.63
N LYS A 227 13.91 -8.63 -17.19
CA LYS A 227 13.56 -9.84 -17.95
C LYS A 227 12.06 -9.98 -18.15
N LEU A 228 11.27 -9.74 -17.09
CA LEU A 228 9.81 -9.83 -17.16
C LEU A 228 9.22 -8.78 -18.09
N VAL A 229 9.67 -7.53 -17.98
CA VAL A 229 9.33 -6.44 -18.89
C VAL A 229 9.61 -6.82 -20.34
N GLN A 230 10.81 -7.34 -20.62
CA GLN A 230 11.21 -7.74 -21.96
C GLN A 230 10.34 -8.88 -22.48
N LYS A 231 10.09 -9.90 -21.64
CA LYS A 231 9.22 -11.05 -21.96
C LYS A 231 7.83 -10.61 -22.41
N TYR A 232 7.27 -9.57 -21.76
CA TYR A 232 5.93 -9.07 -22.07
C TYR A 232 5.91 -7.87 -23.01
N SER A 233 7.05 -7.51 -23.62
CA SER A 233 7.18 -6.39 -24.56
C SER A 233 6.64 -5.06 -24.01
N ILE A 234 6.76 -4.86 -22.69
CA ILE A 234 6.30 -3.62 -22.05
C ILE A 234 7.36 -2.55 -22.27
N ASN A 235 6.92 -1.36 -22.68
CA ASN A 235 7.82 -0.23 -22.84
C ASN A 235 8.17 0.38 -21.48
N TRP A 236 9.14 -0.24 -20.79
CA TRP A 236 9.59 0.15 -19.47
C TRP A 236 11.02 0.68 -19.57
N HIS A 237 11.16 2.00 -19.59
CA HIS A 237 12.46 2.66 -19.63
C HIS A 237 12.92 2.94 -18.20
N ILE A 238 13.58 1.96 -17.55
CA ILE A 238 14.37 2.20 -16.33
C ILE A 238 15.78 1.67 -16.52
N LYS A 239 16.76 2.58 -16.59
CA LYS A 239 18.20 2.23 -16.64
C LYS A 239 18.76 2.04 -15.24
N ASP A 240 19.75 1.15 -15.15
CA ASP A 240 20.52 0.85 -13.95
C ASP A 240 21.12 2.13 -13.35
N SER A 241 20.74 2.46 -12.11
CA SER A 241 21.36 3.54 -11.36
C SER A 241 21.84 2.96 -10.04
N LYS A 242 23.13 3.15 -9.74
CA LYS A 242 23.67 2.88 -8.41
C LYS A 242 23.16 3.97 -7.44
N VAL A 243 22.97 3.63 -6.16
CA VAL A 243 22.77 4.52 -4.96
C VAL A 243 21.33 4.83 -4.49
N GLY A 244 21.13 4.78 -3.15
CA GLY A 244 20.09 5.45 -2.33
C GLY A 244 18.91 4.56 -1.88
N TYR A 245 18.95 3.96 -0.69
CA TYR A 245 18.38 2.62 -0.45
C TYR A 245 16.87 2.43 -0.19
N GLU A 246 16.08 3.47 0.15
CA GLU A 246 14.66 3.24 0.51
C GLU A 246 13.70 4.20 -0.20
N ALA A 247 13.93 5.52 -0.09
CA ALA A 247 13.05 6.51 -0.70
C ALA A 247 13.12 6.53 -2.25
N LYS A 248 14.24 6.13 -2.87
CA LYS A 248 14.42 6.06 -4.33
C LYS A 248 13.72 4.85 -4.96
N TYR A 249 13.77 3.71 -4.28
CA TYR A 249 13.11 2.49 -4.78
C TYR A 249 11.61 2.56 -4.56
N MET A 250 11.16 3.16 -3.45
CA MET A 250 9.78 3.61 -3.34
C MET A 250 9.44 4.50 -4.54
N LEU A 251 10.21 5.55 -4.83
CA LEU A 251 9.95 6.44 -5.96
C LEU A 251 9.92 5.72 -7.34
N ARG A 252 10.74 4.69 -7.55
CA ARG A 252 10.71 3.81 -8.73
C ARG A 252 9.46 2.91 -8.78
N THR A 253 9.09 2.26 -7.68
CA THR A 253 7.82 1.50 -7.57
C THR A 253 6.62 2.42 -7.78
N ARG A 254 6.72 3.65 -7.28
CA ARG A 254 5.71 4.69 -7.38
C ARG A 254 5.57 5.15 -8.82
N ILE A 255 6.65 5.40 -9.55
CA ILE A 255 6.66 5.65 -11.01
C ILE A 255 6.08 4.47 -11.81
N SER A 256 6.39 3.25 -11.40
CA SER A 256 5.82 2.04 -12.01
C SER A 256 4.31 1.93 -11.77
N ARG A 257 3.85 2.27 -10.56
CA ARG A 257 2.43 2.37 -10.21
C ARG A 257 1.76 3.55 -10.92
N LEU A 258 2.47 4.66 -11.13
CA LEU A 258 1.99 5.81 -11.90
C LEU A 258 1.68 5.42 -13.34
N LEU A 259 2.50 4.60 -13.97
CA LEU A 259 2.20 4.08 -15.31
C LEU A 259 0.91 3.26 -15.32
N PHE A 260 0.73 2.34 -14.36
CA PHE A 260 -0.52 1.60 -14.21
C PHE A 260 -1.73 2.52 -13.92
N TYR A 261 -1.54 3.57 -13.11
CA TYR A 261 -2.62 4.49 -12.77
C TYR A 261 -2.97 5.45 -13.91
N LEU A 262 -2.00 5.87 -14.72
CA LEU A 262 -2.22 6.82 -15.81
C LEU A 262 -2.73 6.12 -17.08
N TYR A 263 -2.40 4.84 -17.23
CA TYR A 263 -2.78 4.01 -18.37
C TYR A 263 -3.47 2.73 -17.89
N PRO A 264 -4.63 2.83 -17.21
CA PRO A 264 -5.34 1.65 -16.75
C PRO A 264 -5.82 0.83 -17.94
N VAL A 265 -5.59 -0.47 -17.88
CA VAL A 265 -6.13 -1.42 -18.84
C VAL A 265 -7.58 -1.76 -18.42
N ASN A 266 -8.52 -1.81 -19.36
CA ASN A 266 -9.92 -2.23 -19.17
C ASN A 266 -10.83 -1.34 -18.29
N SER A 267 -10.86 -0.02 -18.51
CA SER A 267 -11.79 0.90 -17.81
C SER A 267 -11.72 0.84 -16.27
N ILE A 268 -10.61 0.34 -15.72
CA ILE A 268 -10.34 0.34 -14.28
C ILE A 268 -10.10 1.80 -13.87
N ASP A 269 -11.05 2.40 -13.17
CA ASP A 269 -10.88 3.77 -12.66
C ASP A 269 -9.85 3.79 -11.54
N THR A 270 -8.70 4.39 -11.82
CA THR A 270 -7.55 4.51 -10.91
C THR A 270 -7.50 5.86 -10.20
N MET A 271 -8.53 6.71 -10.29
CA MET A 271 -8.49 8.07 -9.73
C MET A 271 -8.21 8.10 -8.22
N TYR A 272 -8.72 7.12 -7.45
CA TYR A 272 -8.37 6.94 -6.04
C TYR A 272 -6.86 6.71 -5.85
N LEU A 273 -6.32 5.79 -6.64
CA LEU A 273 -4.93 5.40 -6.57
C LEU A 273 -4.03 6.57 -7.00
N GLN A 274 -4.44 7.33 -8.01
CA GLN A 274 -3.80 8.58 -8.42
C GLN A 274 -3.81 9.63 -7.30
N GLN A 275 -4.94 9.86 -6.62
CA GLN A 275 -5.03 10.84 -5.52
C GLN A 275 -4.11 10.47 -4.35
N ARG A 276 -4.13 9.21 -3.95
CA ARG A 276 -3.25 8.69 -2.90
C ARG A 276 -1.79 8.83 -3.29
N GLU A 277 -1.46 8.46 -4.53
CA GLU A 277 -0.12 8.55 -5.09
C GLU A 277 0.38 10.00 -5.14
N CYS A 278 -0.48 10.95 -5.51
CA CYS A 278 -0.18 12.37 -5.51
C CYS A 278 0.18 12.87 -4.10
N GLY A 279 -0.55 12.45 -3.07
CA GLY A 279 -0.27 12.80 -1.68
C GLY A 279 1.05 12.19 -1.18
N GLU A 280 1.27 10.92 -1.47
CA GLU A 280 2.49 10.21 -1.04
C GLU A 280 3.74 10.75 -1.77
N LEU A 281 3.66 11.06 -3.07
CA LEU A 281 4.73 11.73 -3.81
C LEU A 281 5.02 13.13 -3.28
N ASN A 282 4.00 13.89 -2.87
CA ASN A 282 4.19 15.20 -2.26
C ASN A 282 5.03 15.05 -0.97
N SER A 283 4.65 14.12 -0.08
CA SER A 283 5.43 13.86 1.14
C SER A 283 6.87 13.42 0.86
N ILE A 284 7.09 12.56 -0.14
CA ILE A 284 8.44 12.13 -0.54
C ILE A 284 9.27 13.30 -1.06
N PHE A 285 8.72 14.14 -1.95
CA PHE A 285 9.45 15.27 -2.50
C PHE A 285 9.70 16.37 -1.47
N GLN A 286 8.81 16.56 -0.48
CA GLN A 286 9.09 17.44 0.66
C GLN A 286 10.26 16.91 1.49
N PHE A 287 10.27 15.61 1.80
CA PHE A 287 11.38 14.99 2.50
C PHE A 287 12.70 15.20 1.76
N TYR A 288 12.74 14.97 0.45
CA TYR A 288 13.96 15.18 -0.35
C TYR A 288 14.37 16.66 -0.43
N LYS A 289 13.41 17.58 -0.56
CA LYS A 289 13.69 19.02 -0.51
C LYS A 289 14.34 19.44 0.81
N GLU A 290 13.88 18.88 1.92
CA GLU A 290 14.41 19.18 3.25
C GLU A 290 15.79 18.57 3.51
N ASN A 291 16.09 17.43 2.88
CA ASN A 291 17.27 16.61 3.19
C ASN A 291 18.34 16.58 2.11
N THR A 292 18.11 17.18 0.93
CA THR A 292 19.09 17.19 -0.18
C THR A 292 19.20 18.57 -0.83
N ALA A 293 20.37 18.88 -1.38
CA ALA A 293 20.59 20.11 -2.12
C ALA A 293 20.09 19.95 -3.57
N GLY A 294 18.87 20.42 -3.88
CA GLY A 294 18.34 20.37 -5.24
C GLY A 294 17.08 21.21 -5.43
N LYS A 295 17.14 22.23 -6.29
CA LYS A 295 15.95 23.02 -6.71
C LYS A 295 14.98 22.19 -7.57
N ILE A 296 15.41 21.01 -8.01
CA ILE A 296 14.57 20.10 -8.78
C ILE A 296 13.35 19.61 -7.97
N TRP A 297 13.48 19.47 -6.66
CA TRP A 297 12.38 19.05 -5.78
C TRP A 297 11.28 20.11 -5.69
N ASP A 298 11.64 21.39 -5.73
CA ASP A 298 10.66 22.49 -5.82
C ASP A 298 9.82 22.38 -7.09
N SER A 299 10.43 21.95 -8.20
CA SER A 299 9.74 21.79 -9.47
C SER A 299 8.73 20.64 -9.43
N PHE A 300 9.09 19.51 -8.82
CA PHE A 300 8.14 18.42 -8.58
C PHE A 300 6.98 18.82 -7.67
N LEU A 301 7.26 19.55 -6.59
CA LEU A 301 6.23 20.04 -5.68
C LEU A 301 5.31 21.05 -6.34
N LEU A 302 5.84 21.94 -7.19
CA LEU A 302 5.02 22.86 -7.99
C LEU A 302 4.07 22.09 -8.93
N ILE A 303 4.56 21.03 -9.60
CA ILE A 303 3.71 20.19 -10.46
C ILE A 303 2.59 19.51 -9.66
N LEU A 304 2.90 18.99 -8.46
CA LEU A 304 1.90 18.32 -7.62
C LEU A 304 0.89 19.30 -6.99
N ASN A 305 1.28 20.55 -6.78
CA ASN A 305 0.44 21.59 -6.19
C ASN A 305 -0.31 22.44 -7.23
N ASP A 306 -0.12 22.20 -8.53
CA ASP A 306 -0.87 22.86 -9.61
C ASP A 306 -2.39 22.63 -9.47
N ASP A 307 -3.21 23.51 -10.02
CA ASP A 307 -4.69 23.43 -9.92
C ASP A 307 -5.32 22.50 -10.97
N CYS A 308 -4.50 21.68 -11.65
CA CYS A 308 -4.98 20.73 -12.65
C CYS A 308 -5.48 19.40 -12.05
N SER A 309 -6.12 18.57 -12.88
CA SER A 309 -6.59 17.25 -12.46
C SER A 309 -5.44 16.37 -11.97
N VAL A 310 -5.70 15.47 -11.03
CA VAL A 310 -4.67 14.60 -10.45
C VAL A 310 -3.96 13.76 -11.53
N SER A 311 -4.69 13.23 -12.51
CA SER A 311 -4.08 12.51 -13.63
C SER A 311 -3.09 13.39 -14.41
N LYS A 312 -3.42 14.67 -14.61
CA LYS A 312 -2.52 15.62 -15.29
C LYS A 312 -1.30 15.97 -14.44
N LYS A 313 -1.45 16.16 -13.13
CA LYS A 313 -0.33 16.33 -12.19
C LYS A 313 0.65 15.18 -12.30
N LEU A 314 0.14 13.95 -12.18
CA LEU A 314 0.95 12.74 -12.21
C LEU A 314 1.61 12.50 -13.58
N GLY A 315 0.90 12.77 -14.68
CA GLY A 315 1.49 12.72 -16.03
C GLY A 315 2.59 13.75 -16.22
N ASN A 316 2.43 14.95 -15.66
CA ASN A 316 3.46 15.99 -15.67
C ASN A 316 4.66 15.61 -14.80
N VAL A 317 4.44 14.98 -13.63
CA VAL A 317 5.51 14.44 -12.78
C VAL A 317 6.31 13.40 -13.55
N LEU A 318 5.64 12.45 -14.22
CA LEU A 318 6.30 11.43 -15.02
C LEU A 318 7.10 12.04 -16.19
N THR A 319 6.52 13.01 -16.89
CA THR A 319 7.19 13.71 -17.99
C THR A 319 8.42 14.50 -17.51
N PHE A 320 8.29 15.21 -16.38
CA PHE A 320 9.37 15.97 -15.78
C PHE A 320 10.47 15.05 -15.25
N TRP A 321 10.10 13.90 -14.67
CA TRP A 321 11.03 12.85 -14.27
C TRP A 321 11.90 12.37 -15.42
N GLU A 322 11.28 11.95 -16.53
CA GLU A 322 12.01 11.43 -17.69
C GLU A 322 12.97 12.45 -18.29
N ARG A 323 12.57 13.73 -18.32
CA ARG A 323 13.41 14.82 -18.85
C ARG A 323 14.64 15.13 -18.00
N ASN A 324 14.53 14.97 -16.68
CA ASN A 324 15.58 15.33 -15.74
C ASN A 324 16.21 14.11 -15.07
N ARG A 325 16.07 12.93 -15.69
CA ARG A 325 16.45 11.65 -15.12
C ARG A 325 17.90 11.62 -14.62
N GLU A 326 18.83 12.11 -15.43
CA GLU A 326 20.26 12.10 -15.11
C GLU A 326 20.59 13.01 -13.92
N GLU A 327 20.00 14.20 -13.86
CA GLU A 327 20.15 15.13 -12.74
C GLU A 327 19.53 14.55 -11.45
N MET A 328 18.37 13.91 -11.57
CA MET A 328 17.71 13.23 -10.45
C MET A 328 18.54 12.08 -9.93
N GLU A 329 19.05 11.23 -10.81
CA GLU A 329 19.92 10.13 -10.42
C GLU A 329 21.20 10.63 -9.76
N TYR A 330 21.75 11.77 -10.19
CA TYR A 330 22.93 12.42 -9.61
C TYR A 330 22.66 13.06 -8.24
N ILE A 331 21.56 13.80 -8.08
CA ILE A 331 21.18 14.42 -6.80
C ILE A 331 20.88 13.34 -5.77
N MET A 332 20.22 12.25 -6.18
CA MET A 332 19.92 11.11 -5.31
C MET A 332 21.14 10.23 -5.00
N GLN A 333 22.30 10.47 -5.65
CA GLN A 333 23.58 9.81 -5.34
C GLN A 333 24.37 10.53 -4.23
N ARG A 334 24.02 11.78 -3.91
CA ARG A 334 24.66 12.62 -2.91
C ARG A 334 23.84 12.67 -1.64
#